data_AF-A0AAV3R5N7-F1
#
_entry.id   AF-A0AAV3R5N7-F1
#
_cell.length_a   1.000
_cell.length_b   1.000
_cell.length_c   1.000
_cell.angle_alpha   90.00
_cell.angle_beta   90.00
_cell.angle_gamma   90.00
#
_symmetry.space_group_name_H-M   'P 1'
#
loop_
_entity.id
_entity.type
_entity.pdbx_description
1 polymer ?
#
loop_
_entity_poly.entity_id
_entity_poly.type
_entity_poly.pdbx_seq_one_letter_code
_entity_poly.pdbx_strand_id
1 'polypeptide(L)'
;MSGSTVIIKLEEQKFRRIYICLAPLKVGFKAGCRKFLCLDGFFLKGQILAVIGLDVDNGIYPLAWVVVDVENTQSWTWFVKLLSEDMAMDVDAEQWIVMTDQQKGLENAISVKFPFVEHLLCVKYLHANWSKRFPGKTYKDMMWEAARTSNVQYLEDPMNEIKKVYVEAFEALEAFEALDMIDRKKWTKSASRPARNGHFE
;
A
#
# COMPACT_ATOMS: atom_id res chain seq x y z
N MET A 1 20.48 5.39 -11.84
CA MET A 1 20.87 6.75 -12.25
C MET A 1 21.11 7.62 -11.02
N SER A 2 22.22 8.35 -10.96
CA SER A 2 22.56 9.26 -9.85
C SER A 2 22.04 10.66 -10.14
N GLY A 3 20.77 10.94 -9.82
CA GLY A 3 20.15 12.24 -10.08
C GLY A 3 18.65 12.25 -9.86
N SER A 4 18.06 13.44 -9.91
CA SER A 4 16.60 13.60 -9.97
C SER A 4 16.12 13.07 -11.32
N THR A 5 15.01 12.34 -11.32
CA THR A 5 14.34 11.91 -12.54
C THR A 5 13.07 12.73 -12.68
N VAL A 6 12.97 13.47 -13.79
CA VAL A 6 11.75 14.16 -14.18
C VAL A 6 11.43 13.76 -15.61
N ILE A 7 10.30 13.09 -15.82
CA ILE A 7 9.90 12.60 -17.14
C ILE A 7 8.53 13.16 -17.47
N ILE A 8 8.47 13.96 -18.54
CA ILE A 8 7.24 14.52 -19.08
C ILE A 8 6.84 13.71 -20.30
N LYS A 9 5.59 13.27 -20.35
CA LYS A 9 5.01 12.63 -21.52
C LYS A 9 3.98 13.57 -22.15
N LEU A 10 4.19 13.81 -23.44
CA LEU A 10 3.29 14.55 -24.31
C LEU A 10 2.64 13.58 -25.31
N GLU A 11 1.43 13.90 -25.74
CA GLU A 11 0.75 13.27 -26.87
C GLU A 11 0.12 14.39 -27.70
N GLU A 12 0.46 14.47 -28.99
CA GLU A 12 0.00 15.56 -29.87
C GLU A 12 0.23 16.96 -29.28
N GLN A 13 1.41 17.20 -28.68
CA GLN A 13 1.76 18.46 -27.98
C GLN A 13 0.89 18.81 -26.77
N LYS A 14 0.03 17.89 -26.31
CA LYS A 14 -0.73 18.04 -25.07
C LYS A 14 -0.03 17.33 -23.94
N PHE A 15 -0.02 17.96 -22.78
CA PHE A 15 0.41 17.33 -21.54
C PHE A 15 -0.43 16.09 -21.25
N ARG A 16 0.21 14.98 -20.84
CA ARG A 16 -0.47 13.75 -20.42
C ARG A 16 -0.13 13.32 -19.01
N ARG A 17 1.16 13.39 -18.68
CA ARG A 17 1.69 12.97 -17.39
C ARG A 17 3.10 13.49 -17.15
N ILE A 18 3.44 13.69 -15.89
CA ILE A 18 4.79 13.96 -15.42
C ILE A 18 5.11 13.04 -14.26
N TYR A 19 6.31 12.46 -14.26
CA TYR A 19 6.89 11.74 -13.13
C TYR A 19 8.00 12.57 -12.52
N ILE A 20 8.04 12.60 -11.19
CA ILE A 20 9.03 13.34 -10.41
C ILE A 20 9.54 12.44 -9.29
N CYS A 21 10.86 12.21 -9.27
CA CYS A 21 11.55 11.59 -8.15
C CYS A 21 12.89 12.30 -7.94
N LEU A 22 13.04 12.99 -6.81
CA LEU A 22 14.17 13.89 -6.56
C LEU A 22 15.39 13.12 -6.04
N ALA A 23 16.59 13.50 -6.49
CA ALA A 23 17.83 12.82 -6.09
C ALA A 23 17.99 12.68 -4.57
N PRO A 24 17.75 13.73 -3.75
CA PRO A 24 17.86 13.63 -2.30
C PRO A 24 16.90 12.60 -1.70
N LEU A 25 15.68 12.49 -2.24
CA LEU A 25 14.69 11.52 -1.77
C LEU A 25 15.11 10.09 -2.10
N LYS A 26 15.67 9.85 -3.29
CA LYS A 26 16.21 8.54 -3.67
C LYS A 26 17.36 8.12 -2.76
N VAL A 27 18.28 9.06 -2.49
CA VAL A 27 19.46 8.81 -1.66
C VAL A 27 19.03 8.55 -0.22
N GLY A 28 18.17 9.40 0.36
CA GLY A 28 17.69 9.23 1.73
C GLY A 28 16.90 7.94 1.92
N PHE A 29 16.02 7.60 0.98
CA PHE A 29 15.28 6.34 1.02
C PHE A 29 16.24 5.13 1.00
N LYS A 30 17.18 5.09 0.05
CA LYS A 30 18.13 3.97 -0.06
C LYS A 30 19.09 3.86 1.13
N ALA A 31 19.37 4.98 1.80
CA ALA A 31 20.30 5.03 2.92
C ALA A 31 19.66 4.60 4.26
N GLY A 32 18.34 4.83 4.44
CA GLY A 32 17.73 4.65 5.76
C GLY A 32 16.25 4.31 5.78
N CYS A 33 15.57 4.16 4.65
CA CYS A 33 14.19 3.68 4.64
C CYS A 33 14.11 2.17 4.50
N ARG A 34 13.01 1.62 5.00
CA ARG A 34 12.65 0.22 4.81
C ARG A 34 12.29 0.00 3.34
N LYS A 35 12.48 -1.22 2.82
CA LYS A 35 11.97 -1.65 1.49
C LYS A 35 10.43 -1.83 1.53
N PHE A 36 9.74 -0.78 1.95
CA PHE A 36 8.30 -0.70 2.10
C PHE A 36 7.82 0.54 1.35
N LEU A 37 6.83 0.37 0.49
CA LEU A 37 6.23 1.44 -0.28
C LEU A 37 4.72 1.42 -0.09
N CYS A 38 4.10 2.58 0.12
CA CYS A 38 2.65 2.74 0.06
C CYS A 38 2.32 3.64 -1.12
N LEU A 39 1.50 3.14 -2.05
CA LEU A 39 1.04 3.89 -3.21
C LEU A 39 -0.42 4.27 -3.03
N ASP A 40 -0.74 5.52 -3.35
CA ASP A 40 -2.09 6.05 -3.24
C ASP A 40 -2.34 7.12 -4.31
N GLY A 41 -3.60 7.27 -4.71
CA GLY A 41 -4.08 8.30 -5.63
C GLY A 41 -4.99 9.29 -4.92
N PHE A 42 -4.85 10.58 -5.21
CA PHE A 42 -5.78 11.59 -4.73
C PHE A 42 -6.17 12.59 -5.81
N PHE A 43 -7.42 13.05 -5.72
CA PHE A 43 -8.05 13.91 -6.73
C PHE A 43 -7.78 15.40 -6.46
N LEU A 44 -7.24 16.10 -7.46
CA LEU A 44 -7.13 17.55 -7.56
C LEU A 44 -7.79 18.01 -8.88
N LYS A 45 -7.42 19.18 -9.42
CA LYS A 45 -7.75 19.56 -10.83
C LYS A 45 -6.89 18.73 -11.82
N GLY A 46 -6.97 17.40 -11.70
CA GLY A 46 -6.07 16.38 -12.23
C GLY A 46 -5.89 15.26 -11.19
N GLN A 47 -5.17 14.18 -11.51
CA GLN A 47 -4.88 13.12 -10.54
C GLN A 47 -3.40 13.10 -10.18
N ILE A 48 -3.13 13.13 -8.88
CA ILE A 48 -1.79 12.91 -8.35
C ILE A 48 -1.74 11.50 -7.79
N LEU A 49 -0.80 10.71 -8.29
CA LEU A 49 -0.47 9.41 -7.70
C LEU A 49 0.87 9.58 -7.00
N ALA A 50 0.95 9.15 -5.76
CA ALA A 50 2.13 9.31 -4.95
C ALA A 50 2.61 7.97 -4.41
N VAL A 51 3.90 7.91 -4.10
CA VAL A 51 4.47 6.83 -3.31
C VAL A 51 5.21 7.41 -2.12
N ILE A 52 4.92 6.83 -0.96
CA ILE A 52 5.64 7.08 0.28
C ILE A 52 6.38 5.82 0.71
N GLY A 53 7.46 6.01 1.43
CA GLY A 53 8.17 5.00 2.20
C GLY A 53 7.94 5.13 3.69
N LEU A 54 8.57 4.22 4.44
CA LEU A 54 8.72 4.34 5.88
C LEU A 54 10.21 4.34 6.22
N ASP A 55 10.62 5.29 7.07
CA ASP A 55 11.96 5.26 7.65
C ASP A 55 12.11 4.15 8.71
N VAL A 56 13.30 4.06 9.33
CA VAL A 56 13.55 3.08 10.41
C VAL A 56 12.63 3.26 11.62
N ASP A 57 12.12 4.46 11.87
CA ASP A 57 11.29 4.83 13.01
C ASP A 57 9.78 4.81 12.68
N ASN A 58 9.40 4.37 11.47
CA ASN A 58 8.04 4.40 10.91
C ASN A 58 7.52 5.80 10.57
N GLY A 59 8.41 6.79 10.44
CA GLY A 59 8.07 8.09 9.87
C GLY A 59 7.70 7.96 8.38
N ILE A 60 6.71 8.73 7.94
CA ILE A 60 6.31 8.81 6.53
C ILE A 60 7.39 9.52 5.74
N TYR A 61 7.90 8.87 4.70
CA TYR A 61 8.94 9.41 3.83
C TYR A 61 8.42 9.61 2.39
N PRO A 62 8.17 10.83 1.92
CA PRO A 62 7.79 11.06 0.53
C PRO A 62 8.90 10.63 -0.44
N LEU A 63 8.57 9.84 -1.47
CA LEU A 63 9.60 9.29 -2.38
C LEU A 63 9.45 9.79 -3.82
N ALA A 64 8.28 9.63 -4.41
CA ALA A 64 8.02 10.05 -5.78
C ALA A 64 6.53 10.33 -6.00
N TRP A 65 6.21 11.06 -7.05
CA TRP A 65 4.83 11.29 -7.47
C TRP A 65 4.72 11.48 -8.97
N VAL A 66 3.50 11.29 -9.46
CA VAL A 66 3.11 11.59 -10.83
C VAL A 66 1.89 12.49 -10.84
N VAL A 67 1.81 13.40 -11.81
CA VAL A 67 0.56 14.04 -12.20
C VAL A 67 0.10 13.37 -13.48
N VAL A 68 -1.14 12.91 -13.53
CA VAL A 68 -1.73 12.19 -14.67
C VAL A 68 -3.11 12.76 -15.00
N ASP A 69 -3.50 12.68 -16.27
CA ASP A 69 -4.84 13.06 -16.72
C ASP A 69 -5.93 12.14 -16.12
N VAL A 70 -5.62 10.83 -16.08
CA VAL A 70 -6.55 9.76 -15.65
C VAL A 70 -5.80 8.68 -14.88
N GLU A 71 -6.37 8.27 -13.75
CA GLU A 71 -5.96 7.19 -12.88
C GLU A 71 -6.55 5.89 -13.42
N ASN A 72 -5.71 5.17 -14.14
CA ASN A 72 -6.04 3.90 -14.76
C ASN A 72 -4.81 2.99 -14.75
N THR A 73 -4.99 1.74 -15.18
CA THR A 73 -3.90 0.76 -15.24
C THR A 73 -2.70 1.27 -16.03
N GLN A 74 -2.90 2.00 -17.14
CA GLN A 74 -1.78 2.49 -17.96
C GLN A 74 -0.96 3.58 -17.25
N SER A 75 -1.62 4.45 -16.48
CA SER A 75 -0.96 5.47 -15.65
C SER A 75 -0.17 4.83 -14.51
N TRP A 76 -0.77 3.85 -13.82
CA TRP A 76 -0.10 3.10 -12.77
C TRP A 76 1.07 2.26 -13.27
N THR A 77 0.90 1.48 -14.34
CA THR A 77 1.99 0.69 -14.95
C THR A 77 3.17 1.59 -15.32
N TRP A 78 2.90 2.78 -15.85
CA TRP A 78 3.96 3.74 -16.18
C TRP A 78 4.67 4.28 -14.95
N PHE A 79 3.92 4.69 -13.92
CA PHE A 79 4.50 5.18 -12.66
C PHE A 79 5.35 4.11 -11.97
N VAL A 80 4.78 2.91 -11.77
CA VAL A 80 5.42 1.77 -11.11
C VAL A 80 6.68 1.34 -11.85
N LYS A 81 6.68 1.37 -13.19
CA LYS A 81 7.88 1.11 -13.99
C LYS A 81 9.01 2.11 -13.72
N LEU A 82 8.71 3.41 -13.74
CA LEU A 82 9.74 4.44 -13.50
C LEU A 82 10.28 4.38 -12.07
N LEU A 83 9.39 4.13 -11.11
CA LEU A 83 9.76 3.91 -9.71
C LEU A 83 10.67 2.69 -9.56
N SER A 84 10.38 1.58 -10.26
CA SER A 84 11.20 0.36 -10.23
C SER A 84 12.62 0.61 -10.69
N GLU A 85 12.78 1.38 -11.76
CA GLU A 85 14.06 1.76 -12.34
C GLU A 85 14.86 2.67 -11.39
N ASP A 86 14.21 3.67 -10.78
CA ASP A 86 14.87 4.57 -9.84
C ASP A 86 15.30 3.87 -8.55
N MET A 87 14.48 2.95 -8.05
CA MET A 87 14.72 2.22 -6.81
C MET A 87 15.52 0.92 -6.99
N ALA A 88 15.77 0.50 -8.25
CA ALA A 88 16.40 -0.78 -8.58
C ALA A 88 15.66 -1.98 -7.95
N MET A 89 14.32 -1.96 -8.00
CA MET A 89 13.49 -2.98 -7.35
C MET A 89 13.66 -4.38 -7.96
N ASP A 90 14.07 -4.46 -9.23
CA ASP A 90 14.22 -5.73 -9.95
C ASP A 90 15.37 -6.61 -9.41
N VAL A 91 16.33 -6.05 -8.65
CA VAL A 91 17.51 -6.79 -8.15
C VAL A 91 17.20 -7.61 -6.89
N ASP A 92 16.13 -7.27 -6.14
CA ASP A 92 15.73 -7.94 -4.90
C ASP A 92 14.20 -7.87 -4.70
N ALA A 93 13.41 -8.15 -5.74
CA ALA A 93 11.96 -7.91 -5.73
C ALA A 93 11.24 -8.55 -4.52
N GLU A 94 11.68 -9.74 -4.09
CA GLU A 94 11.14 -10.49 -2.94
C GLU A 94 11.32 -9.80 -1.58
N GLN A 95 12.23 -8.82 -1.49
CA GLN A 95 12.46 -8.06 -0.25
C GLN A 95 11.60 -6.81 -0.14
N TRP A 96 10.87 -6.47 -1.21
CA TRP A 96 10.01 -5.30 -1.22
C TRP A 96 8.61 -5.66 -0.76
N ILE A 97 8.05 -4.76 0.05
CA ILE A 97 6.67 -4.77 0.45
C ILE A 97 5.99 -3.57 -0.19
N VAL A 98 4.87 -3.81 -0.88
CA VAL A 98 4.06 -2.75 -1.49
C VAL A 98 2.67 -2.79 -0.90
N MET A 99 2.26 -1.69 -0.27
CA MET A 99 0.90 -1.44 0.18
C MET A 99 0.16 -0.62 -0.87
N THR A 100 -1.04 -1.06 -1.23
CA THR A 100 -1.93 -0.33 -2.13
C THR A 100 -3.34 -0.24 -1.53
N ASP A 101 -4.14 0.69 -2.04
CA ASP A 101 -5.59 0.52 -1.98
C ASP A 101 -6.04 -0.53 -3.02
N GLN A 102 -7.24 -1.13 -2.89
CA GLN A 102 -7.75 -2.11 -3.87
C GLN A 102 -8.21 -1.45 -5.17
N GLN A 103 -7.53 -0.40 -5.62
CA GLN A 103 -7.83 0.17 -6.90
C GLN A 103 -7.34 -0.77 -7.99
N LYS A 104 -8.29 -1.33 -8.75
CA LYS A 104 -8.03 -2.32 -9.82
C LYS A 104 -6.90 -1.92 -10.77
N GLY A 105 -6.75 -0.62 -11.07
CA GLY A 105 -5.68 -0.13 -11.93
C GLY A 105 -4.28 -0.36 -11.34
N LEU A 106 -4.13 -0.10 -10.05
CA LEU A 106 -2.87 -0.25 -9.32
C LEU A 106 -2.56 -1.74 -9.05
N GLU A 107 -3.54 -2.52 -8.61
CA GLU A 107 -3.38 -3.97 -8.40
C GLU A 107 -2.89 -4.68 -9.67
N ASN A 108 -3.50 -4.36 -10.82
CA ASN A 108 -3.08 -4.91 -12.12
C ASN A 108 -1.65 -4.48 -12.49
N ALA A 109 -1.30 -3.21 -12.25
CA ALA A 109 0.03 -2.69 -12.55
C ALA A 109 1.12 -3.38 -11.70
N ILE A 110 0.87 -3.57 -10.41
CA ILE A 110 1.78 -4.29 -9.51
C ILE A 110 1.88 -5.75 -9.91
N SER A 111 0.75 -6.44 -10.16
CA SER A 111 0.74 -7.86 -10.51
C SER A 111 1.54 -8.15 -11.78
N VAL A 112 1.46 -7.27 -12.79
CA VAL A 112 2.20 -7.42 -14.05
C VAL A 112 3.68 -7.09 -13.88
N LYS A 113 4.02 -6.03 -13.14
CA LYS A 113 5.40 -5.53 -13.06
C LYS A 113 6.23 -6.24 -11.97
N PHE A 114 5.58 -6.71 -10.92
CA PHE A 114 6.19 -7.19 -9.70
C PHE A 114 5.46 -8.41 -9.12
N PRO A 115 5.45 -9.56 -9.81
CA PRO A 115 4.74 -10.76 -9.35
C PRO A 115 5.31 -11.34 -8.04
N PHE A 116 6.53 -10.97 -7.66
CA PHE A 116 7.24 -11.51 -6.50
C PHE A 116 7.29 -10.55 -5.29
N VAL A 117 6.73 -9.34 -5.41
CA VAL A 117 6.66 -8.37 -4.31
C VAL A 117 5.57 -8.79 -3.33
N GLU A 118 5.83 -8.66 -2.03
CA GLU A 118 4.79 -8.88 -1.01
C GLU A 118 3.78 -7.74 -1.09
N HIS A 119 2.55 -8.07 -1.48
CA HIS A 119 1.47 -7.11 -1.65
C HIS A 119 0.59 -7.04 -0.41
N LEU A 120 0.43 -5.82 0.12
CA LEU A 120 -0.42 -5.51 1.24
C LEU A 120 -1.58 -4.62 0.85
N LEU A 121 -2.68 -4.76 1.57
CA LEU A 121 -3.84 -3.92 1.44
C LEU A 121 -3.86 -2.86 2.54
N CYS A 122 -4.17 -1.64 2.12
CA CYS A 122 -4.39 -0.54 3.03
C CYS A 122 -5.59 -0.84 3.95
N VAL A 123 -5.37 -0.79 5.27
CA VAL A 123 -6.41 -1.04 6.28
C VAL A 123 -7.55 -0.03 6.17
N LYS A 124 -7.28 1.19 5.68
CA LYS A 124 -8.34 2.20 5.42
C LYS A 124 -9.36 1.70 4.40
N TYR A 125 -8.91 0.96 3.38
CA TYR A 125 -9.80 0.35 2.40
C TYR A 125 -10.65 -0.75 3.05
N LEU A 126 -10.01 -1.66 3.78
CA LEU A 126 -10.71 -2.72 4.51
C LEU A 126 -11.79 -2.12 5.43
N HIS A 127 -11.44 -1.06 6.15
CA HIS A 127 -12.35 -0.33 7.00
C HIS A 127 -13.51 0.33 6.22
N ALA A 128 -13.26 0.87 5.03
CA ALA A 128 -14.30 1.49 4.21
C ALA A 128 -15.36 0.47 3.75
N ASN A 129 -14.95 -0.76 3.41
CA ASN A 129 -15.89 -1.84 3.10
C ASN A 129 -16.58 -2.39 4.35
N TRP A 130 -15.81 -2.59 5.42
CA TRP A 130 -16.30 -3.04 6.72
C TRP A 130 -17.39 -2.11 7.27
N SER A 131 -17.15 -0.80 7.24
CA SER A 131 -18.04 0.23 7.79
C SER A 131 -19.40 0.30 7.10
N LYS A 132 -19.52 -0.19 5.85
CA LYS A 132 -20.81 -0.27 5.14
C LYS A 132 -21.73 -1.32 5.75
N ARG A 133 -21.14 -2.40 6.29
CA ARG A 133 -21.87 -3.54 6.87
C ARG A 133 -21.91 -3.48 8.39
N PHE A 134 -20.86 -2.95 9.01
CA PHE A 134 -20.67 -2.86 10.46
C PHE A 134 -20.31 -1.42 10.87
N PRO A 135 -21.28 -0.49 10.84
CA PRO A 135 -21.04 0.90 11.21
C PRO A 135 -20.87 1.05 12.73
N GLY A 136 -20.01 1.98 13.15
CA GLY A 136 -19.86 2.36 14.55
C GLY A 136 -18.42 2.31 15.04
N LYS A 137 -18.12 3.12 16.07
CA LYS A 137 -16.77 3.30 16.61
C LYS A 137 -16.18 1.99 17.16
N THR A 138 -16.98 1.19 17.85
CA THR A 138 -16.54 -0.08 18.44
C THR A 138 -15.96 -1.04 17.39
N TYR A 139 -16.66 -1.22 16.27
CA TYR A 139 -16.22 -2.08 15.17
C TYR A 139 -14.94 -1.58 14.50
N LYS A 140 -14.86 -0.26 14.32
CA LYS A 140 -13.65 0.39 13.84
C LYS A 140 -12.48 0.09 14.78
N ASP A 141 -12.64 0.36 16.07
CA ASP A 141 -11.55 0.24 17.04
C ASP A 141 -11.02 -1.21 17.14
N MET A 142 -11.91 -2.21 17.18
CA MET A 142 -11.55 -3.64 17.17
C MET A 142 -10.78 -4.04 15.91
N MET A 143 -11.24 -3.58 14.74
CA MET A 143 -10.56 -3.84 13.47
C MET A 143 -9.15 -3.22 13.43
N TRP A 144 -9.03 -1.97 13.89
CA TRP A 144 -7.75 -1.28 13.96
C TRP A 144 -6.81 -1.89 15.00
N GLU A 145 -7.34 -2.46 16.07
CA GLU A 145 -6.57 -3.23 17.05
C GLU A 145 -5.98 -4.48 16.38
N ALA A 146 -6.82 -5.31 15.75
CA ALA A 146 -6.38 -6.49 15.00
C ALA A 146 -5.32 -6.16 13.93
N ALA A 147 -5.50 -5.07 13.18
CA ALA A 147 -4.54 -4.65 12.17
C ALA A 147 -3.17 -4.23 12.74
N ARG A 148 -3.16 -3.61 13.94
CA ARG A 148 -1.94 -3.06 14.58
C ARG A 148 -1.15 -4.09 15.37
N THR A 149 -1.77 -5.20 15.75
CA THR A 149 -1.13 -6.26 16.52
C THR A 149 0.10 -6.82 15.79
N SER A 150 1.26 -6.80 16.44
CA SER A 150 2.55 -7.27 15.89
C SER A 150 2.86 -8.74 16.20
N ASN A 151 2.06 -9.41 17.02
CA ASN A 151 2.21 -10.82 17.37
C ASN A 151 0.99 -11.62 16.88
N VAL A 152 1.23 -12.75 16.22
CA VAL A 152 0.17 -13.64 15.73
C VAL A 152 -0.65 -14.21 16.89
N GLN A 153 -0.02 -14.49 18.04
CA GLN A 153 -0.72 -14.97 19.23
C GLN A 153 -1.67 -13.91 19.80
N TYR A 154 -1.24 -12.64 19.84
CA TYR A 154 -2.10 -11.53 20.27
C TYR A 154 -3.11 -11.10 19.19
N LEU A 155 -3.10 -11.69 17.99
CA LEU A 155 -4.12 -11.45 16.98
C LEU A 155 -5.37 -12.29 17.26
N GLU A 156 -5.21 -13.46 17.88
CA GLU A 156 -6.34 -14.33 18.24
C GLU A 156 -7.28 -13.66 19.23
N ASP A 157 -6.74 -12.91 20.20
CA ASP A 157 -7.55 -12.19 21.20
C ASP A 157 -8.54 -11.19 20.58
N PRO A 158 -8.12 -10.17 19.79
CA PRO A 158 -9.06 -9.25 19.15
C PRO A 158 -9.97 -9.94 18.14
N MET A 159 -9.51 -10.99 17.45
CA MET A 159 -10.37 -11.79 16.56
C MET A 159 -11.46 -12.54 17.36
N ASN A 160 -11.12 -13.10 18.51
CA ASN A 160 -12.06 -13.77 19.41
C ASN A 160 -13.02 -12.77 20.06
N GLU A 161 -12.59 -11.56 20.39
CA GLU A 161 -13.49 -10.51 20.88
C GLU A 161 -14.48 -10.09 19.80
N ILE A 162 -14.05 -9.93 18.55
CA ILE A 162 -14.96 -9.69 17.42
C ILE A 162 -15.98 -10.85 17.31
N LYS A 163 -15.55 -12.11 17.46
CA LYS A 163 -16.43 -13.29 17.44
C LYS A 163 -17.45 -13.32 18.56
N LYS A 164 -17.02 -13.05 19.79
CA LYS A 164 -17.87 -13.08 20.99
C LYS A 164 -19.02 -12.10 20.89
N VAL A 165 -18.72 -10.90 20.38
CA VAL A 165 -19.72 -9.85 20.30
C VAL A 165 -20.56 -9.99 19.03
N TYR A 166 -19.97 -10.44 17.91
CA TYR A 166 -20.62 -10.47 16.61
C TYR A 166 -20.13 -11.63 15.72
N VAL A 167 -20.78 -12.78 15.85
CA VAL A 167 -20.50 -13.98 15.02
C VAL A 167 -20.55 -13.64 13.52
N GLU A 168 -21.55 -12.87 13.05
CA GLU A 168 -21.64 -12.47 11.64
C GLU A 168 -20.48 -11.57 11.17
N ALA A 169 -19.90 -10.74 12.05
CA ALA A 169 -18.76 -9.90 11.73
C ALA A 169 -17.48 -10.74 11.66
N PHE A 170 -17.31 -11.66 12.60
CA PHE A 170 -16.22 -12.63 12.59
C PHE A 170 -16.30 -13.56 11.38
N GLU A 171 -17.47 -14.10 11.07
CA GLU A 171 -17.71 -14.88 9.85
C GLU A 171 -17.50 -14.04 8.59
N ALA A 172 -17.79 -12.74 8.60
CA ALA A 172 -17.44 -11.88 7.47
C ALA A 172 -15.90 -11.76 7.32
N LEU A 173 -15.14 -11.55 8.41
CA LEU A 173 -13.67 -11.53 8.39
C LEU A 173 -13.09 -12.87 7.93
N GLU A 174 -13.59 -13.98 8.48
CA GLU A 174 -13.17 -15.33 8.09
C GLU A 174 -13.61 -15.67 6.66
N ALA A 175 -14.79 -15.22 6.21
CA ALA A 175 -15.21 -15.37 4.82
C ALA A 175 -14.33 -14.53 3.88
N PHE A 176 -13.88 -13.34 4.30
CA PHE A 176 -12.86 -12.57 3.58
C PHE A 176 -11.52 -13.32 3.47
N GLU A 177 -11.16 -14.10 4.50
CA GLU A 177 -9.98 -14.98 4.49
C GLU A 177 -10.20 -16.25 3.65
N ALA A 178 -11.39 -16.85 3.72
CA ALA A 178 -11.76 -18.10 3.05
C ALA A 178 -12.09 -17.93 1.57
N LEU A 179 -12.43 -16.71 1.12
CA LEU A 179 -12.68 -16.36 -0.29
C LEU A 179 -11.42 -16.22 -1.14
N ASP A 180 -10.22 -16.54 -0.63
CA ASP A 180 -8.92 -16.37 -1.33
C ASP A 180 -8.60 -14.90 -1.70
N MET A 181 -9.40 -13.94 -1.22
CA MET A 181 -9.27 -12.54 -1.64
C MET A 181 -8.26 -11.75 -0.80
N ILE A 182 -8.08 -12.05 0.51
CA ILE A 182 -7.14 -11.31 1.36
C ILE A 182 -6.57 -12.20 2.49
N ASP A 183 -5.37 -12.78 2.28
CA ASP A 183 -4.58 -13.44 3.34
C ASP A 183 -4.33 -12.47 4.52
N ARG A 184 -4.44 -12.92 5.79
CA ARG A 184 -4.11 -12.15 7.01
C ARG A 184 -2.76 -11.44 6.89
N LYS A 185 -1.78 -12.06 6.21
CA LYS A 185 -0.47 -11.46 5.92
C LYS A 185 -0.56 -10.13 5.18
N LYS A 186 -1.59 -9.95 4.35
CA LYS A 186 -1.78 -8.77 3.51
C LYS A 186 -2.26 -7.55 4.28
N TRP A 187 -2.80 -7.68 5.48
CA TRP A 187 -3.40 -6.53 6.19
C TRP A 187 -3.17 -6.46 7.69
N THR A 188 -2.67 -7.53 8.30
CA THR A 188 -2.24 -7.53 9.71
C THR A 188 -0.73 -7.41 9.82
N LYS A 189 -0.28 -6.63 10.81
CA LYS A 189 1.15 -6.41 11.06
C LYS A 189 1.91 -7.68 11.45
N SER A 190 1.25 -8.52 12.23
CA SER A 190 1.79 -9.74 12.82
C SER A 190 2.08 -10.83 11.81
N ALA A 191 1.35 -10.84 10.68
CA ALA A 191 1.44 -11.91 9.69
C ALA A 191 2.36 -11.57 8.50
N SER A 192 2.59 -10.30 8.18
CA SER A 192 3.53 -9.88 7.12
C SER A 192 4.99 -10.05 7.51
N ARG A 193 5.88 -10.34 6.54
CA ARG A 193 7.32 -10.52 6.79
C ARG A 193 8.15 -9.32 6.31
N PRO A 194 9.18 -8.91 7.08
CA PRO A 194 9.46 -9.29 8.48
C PRO A 194 8.42 -8.69 9.44
N ALA A 195 8.27 -9.30 10.63
CA ALA A 195 7.36 -8.83 11.66
C ALA A 195 7.61 -7.35 11.96
N ARG A 196 6.61 -6.49 11.73
CA ARG A 196 6.82 -5.04 11.80
C ARG A 196 6.82 -4.58 13.27
N ASN A 197 7.65 -3.60 13.60
CA ASN A 197 7.57 -2.83 14.85
C ASN A 197 7.13 -1.40 14.49
N GLY A 198 6.00 -0.90 15.03
CA GLY A 198 5.43 0.43 14.72
C GLY A 198 3.91 0.54 14.61
N HIS A 199 3.34 1.71 14.90
CA HIS A 199 1.89 1.99 14.81
C HIS A 199 1.45 2.28 13.37
N PHE A 200 0.28 1.79 12.97
CA PHE A 200 -0.43 2.31 11.79
C PHE A 200 -1.24 3.53 12.23
N GLU A 201 -1.00 4.68 11.59
CA GLU A 201 -1.88 5.86 11.66
C GLU A 201 -2.73 5.99 10.40
#